data_AF-A0A1Q9CKE9-F1
#
_entry.id   AF-A0A1Q9CKE9-F1
#
_cell.length_a   1.000
_cell.length_b   1.000
_cell.length_c   1.000
_cell.angle_alpha   90.00
_cell.angle_beta   90.00
_cell.angle_gamma   90.00
#
_symmetry.space_group_name_H-M   'P 1'
#
loop_
_entity.id
_entity.type
_entity.pdbx_description
1 polymer ?
#
loop_
_entity_poly.entity_id
_entity_poly.type
_entity_poly.pdbx_seq_one_letter_code
_entity_poly.pdbx_strand_id
1 'polypeptide(L)'
;MPSAGGAAQATGSGFLGLFGISRESCAFGGPPDVDLLILCHEARGLDLSPGEQVFVSLRDQKRSDPEKLTAPGTPWQLRSAKADSVLHLRVWAAPDEEAARTDAARRRVLGELRLPLSALRACGLSMLYQTWLTLDVPGLDEGTEVGPGEVEAKMAEGSRHLYQPKLCLSLCQMDSASSTGKIALSLDAPDDVRVAQWSALLSSQMQHQTMSSVMHRQSLKEQVEVKHDNGAQGNMNSNAALNSEW
;
A
#
# COMPACT_ATOMS: atom_id res chain seq x y z
N MET A 1 -44.87 9.57 -53.18
CA MET A 1 -46.01 9.59 -52.24
C MET A 1 -45.73 8.58 -51.12
N PRO A 2 -46.17 8.83 -49.89
CA PRO A 2 -45.29 9.01 -48.73
C PRO A 2 -44.95 7.73 -47.94
N SER A 3 -43.82 7.82 -47.22
CA SER A 3 -43.61 7.46 -45.80
C SER A 3 -43.89 6.03 -45.31
N ALA A 4 -42.83 5.38 -44.79
CA ALA A 4 -42.76 5.03 -43.36
C ALA A 4 -41.32 4.63 -42.99
N GLY A 5 -40.67 5.49 -42.20
CA GLY A 5 -39.44 5.16 -41.49
C GLY A 5 -39.76 4.37 -40.22
N GLY A 6 -39.07 3.26 -40.00
CA GLY A 6 -39.05 2.54 -38.72
C GLY A 6 -37.81 2.94 -37.93
N ALA A 7 -37.98 3.83 -36.96
CA ALA A 7 -36.95 4.14 -35.97
C ALA A 7 -36.99 3.10 -34.85
N ALA A 8 -35.87 2.42 -34.62
CA ALA A 8 -35.67 1.57 -33.45
C ALA A 8 -35.59 2.46 -32.19
N GLN A 9 -36.57 2.32 -31.29
CA GLN A 9 -36.50 2.90 -29.95
C GLN A 9 -35.54 2.05 -29.10
N ALA A 10 -34.43 2.65 -28.71
CA ALA A 10 -33.56 2.14 -27.67
C ALA A 10 -34.32 2.19 -26.33
N THR A 11 -34.51 1.03 -25.71
CA THR A 11 -34.99 0.91 -24.33
C THR A 11 -33.89 1.41 -23.40
N GLY A 12 -34.04 2.64 -22.95
CA GLY A 12 -33.18 3.24 -21.93
C GLY A 12 -33.30 2.48 -20.61
N SER A 13 -32.15 2.03 -20.10
CA SER A 13 -31.97 1.57 -18.73
C SER A 13 -32.41 2.67 -17.76
N GLY A 14 -33.54 2.47 -17.10
CA GLY A 14 -33.87 3.16 -15.86
C GLY A 14 -33.03 2.59 -14.71
N PHE A 15 -31.82 3.10 -14.52
CA PHE A 15 -30.93 2.78 -13.39
C PHE A 15 -30.85 3.96 -12.38
N LEU A 16 -31.94 4.69 -12.17
CA LEU A 16 -31.99 5.82 -11.23
C LEU A 16 -33.27 5.80 -10.38
N GLY A 17 -33.46 4.73 -9.63
CA GLY A 17 -34.59 4.63 -8.71
C GLY A 17 -34.30 3.68 -7.57
N LEU A 18 -33.53 4.14 -6.57
CA LEU A 18 -33.50 3.62 -5.19
C LEU A 18 -32.56 4.45 -4.31
N PHE A 19 -32.81 5.75 -4.20
CA PHE A 19 -32.41 6.51 -3.01
C PHE A 19 -33.66 6.78 -2.20
N GLY A 20 -34.08 5.77 -1.43
CA GLY A 20 -35.01 5.96 -0.33
C GLY A 20 -34.33 6.85 0.69
N ILE A 21 -34.64 8.15 0.66
CA ILE A 21 -34.13 9.12 1.63
C ILE A 21 -34.85 8.82 2.95
N SER A 22 -34.28 7.91 3.73
CA SER A 22 -34.67 7.70 5.12
C SER A 22 -34.44 9.02 5.86
N ARG A 23 -35.52 9.60 6.41
CA ARG A 23 -35.50 10.79 7.27
C ARG A 23 -34.96 10.43 8.65
N GLU A 24 -33.76 9.88 8.70
CA GLU A 24 -33.07 9.60 9.95
C GLU A 24 -32.35 10.85 10.43
N SER A 25 -32.85 11.35 11.57
CA SER A 25 -32.16 12.13 12.59
C SER A 25 -30.95 12.96 12.14
N CYS A 26 -31.12 14.28 12.10
CA CYS A 26 -30.01 15.23 12.10
C CYS A 26 -29.24 15.15 13.43
N ALA A 27 -28.44 14.10 13.62
CA ALA A 27 -27.46 14.04 14.67
C ALA A 27 -26.32 15.00 14.28
N PHE A 28 -26.20 16.12 14.99
CA PHE A 28 -25.07 17.07 14.86
C PHE A 28 -23.76 16.52 15.45
N GLY A 29 -23.64 15.19 15.57
CA GLY A 29 -22.40 14.53 15.93
C GLY A 29 -21.50 14.47 14.71
N GLY A 30 -20.25 14.88 14.86
CA GLY A 30 -19.24 14.59 13.84
C GLY A 30 -19.14 13.07 13.58
N PRO A 31 -18.49 12.65 12.48
CA PRO A 31 -18.26 11.24 12.23
C PRO A 31 -17.60 10.59 13.45
N PRO A 32 -18.03 9.39 13.87
CA PRO A 32 -17.49 8.74 15.05
C PRO A 32 -15.99 8.48 14.89
N ASP A 33 -15.29 8.47 16.02
CA ASP A 33 -13.90 8.00 16.07
C ASP A 33 -13.82 6.53 15.67
N VAL A 34 -12.67 6.15 15.11
CA VAL A 34 -12.45 4.83 14.52
C VAL A 34 -11.29 4.14 15.21
N ASP A 35 -11.48 2.87 15.58
CA ASP A 35 -10.40 2.00 16.02
C ASP A 35 -9.82 1.24 14.82
N LEU A 36 -8.51 1.27 14.66
CA LEU A 36 -7.80 0.67 13.51
C LEU A 36 -6.76 -0.34 13.98
N LEU A 37 -6.71 -1.47 13.28
CA LEU A 37 -5.62 -2.44 13.29
C LEU A 37 -4.81 -2.28 12.01
N ILE A 38 -3.51 -2.06 12.16
CA ILE A 38 -2.61 -1.70 11.07
C ILE A 38 -1.44 -2.67 11.10
N LEU A 39 -1.08 -3.24 9.95
CA LEU A 39 0.01 -4.20 9.83
C LEU A 39 0.83 -3.87 8.59
N CYS A 40 2.07 -3.47 8.80
CA CYS A 40 3.06 -3.43 7.73
C CYS A 40 3.59 -4.85 7.51
N HIS A 41 3.33 -5.46 6.37
CA HIS A 41 3.85 -6.79 6.06
C HIS A 41 5.32 -6.73 5.61
N GLU A 42 5.64 -5.78 4.75
CA GLU A 42 6.92 -5.75 4.04
C GLU A 42 7.21 -4.34 3.52
N ALA A 43 8.48 -3.94 3.48
CA ALA A 43 8.95 -2.74 2.81
C ALA A 43 9.98 -3.11 1.73
N ARG A 44 9.91 -2.48 0.56
CA ARG A 44 10.76 -2.78 -0.61
C ARG A 44 11.29 -1.52 -1.27
N GLY A 45 12.30 -1.69 -2.11
CA GLY A 45 12.93 -0.58 -2.85
C GLY A 45 13.65 0.39 -1.92
N LEU A 46 14.16 -0.11 -0.79
CA LEU A 46 14.83 0.68 0.23
C LEU A 46 16.35 0.59 0.06
N ASP A 47 17.03 1.72 0.22
CA ASP A 47 18.49 1.78 0.25
C ASP A 47 18.99 1.61 1.69
N LEU A 48 19.45 0.40 2.01
CA LEU A 48 19.93 0.01 3.34
C LEU A 48 21.45 -0.17 3.33
N SER A 49 22.10 0.42 4.32
CA SER A 49 23.53 0.19 4.59
C SER A 49 23.74 -1.17 5.26
N PRO A 50 24.95 -1.77 5.14
CA PRO A 50 25.28 -3.00 5.83
C PRO A 50 25.03 -2.91 7.35
N GLY A 51 24.24 -3.85 7.88
CA GLY A 51 23.88 -3.89 9.29
C GLY A 51 22.65 -3.06 9.67
N GLU A 52 22.05 -2.29 8.76
CA GLU A 52 20.76 -1.63 8.99
C GLU A 52 19.59 -2.62 8.89
N GLN A 53 18.56 -2.37 9.69
CA GLN A 53 17.28 -3.06 9.72
C GLN A 53 16.15 -2.06 9.48
N VAL A 54 15.02 -2.57 8.96
CA VAL A 54 13.86 -1.75 8.64
C VAL A 54 12.92 -1.69 9.85
N PHE A 55 12.50 -0.48 10.19
CA PHE A 55 11.45 -0.22 11.17
C PHE A 55 10.36 0.65 10.57
N VAL A 56 9.17 0.56 11.09
CA VAL A 56 8.02 1.36 10.67
C VAL A 56 7.44 2.07 11.89
N SER A 57 7.12 3.34 11.72
CA SER A 57 6.32 4.09 12.68
C SER A 57 5.01 4.51 12.05
N LEU A 58 4.00 4.64 12.90
CA LEU A 58 2.70 5.17 12.54
C LEU A 58 2.27 6.14 13.63
N ARG A 59 1.83 7.32 13.23
CA ARG A 59 1.30 8.34 14.13
C ARG A 59 0.05 8.97 13.54
N ASP A 60 -0.97 9.19 14.37
CA ASP A 60 -2.02 10.16 14.03
C ASP A 60 -1.45 11.57 14.20
N GLN A 61 -1.39 12.35 13.12
CA GLN A 61 -0.80 13.68 13.10
C GLN A 61 -1.48 14.66 14.07
N LYS A 62 -2.78 14.45 14.37
CA LYS A 62 -3.53 15.28 15.32
C LYS A 62 -3.29 14.90 16.78
N ARG A 63 -2.62 13.76 17.04
CA ARG A 63 -2.33 13.29 18.39
C ARG A 63 -0.91 13.64 18.81
N SER A 64 -0.75 13.95 20.09
CA SER A 64 0.55 14.20 20.72
C SER A 64 1.24 12.91 21.18
N ASP A 65 0.75 11.74 20.76
CA ASP A 65 1.32 10.46 21.16
C ASP A 65 2.77 10.34 20.66
N PRO A 66 3.66 9.74 21.47
CA PRO A 66 5.03 9.50 21.03
C PRO A 66 5.02 8.59 19.80
N GLU A 67 5.94 8.88 18.88
CA GLU A 67 6.17 8.02 17.73
C GLU A 67 6.73 6.68 18.22
N LYS A 68 5.95 5.62 18.09
CA LYS A 68 6.40 4.27 18.39
C LYS A 68 7.01 3.66 17.11
N LEU A 69 7.95 2.74 17.28
CA LEU A 69 8.59 2.03 16.16
C LEU A 69 8.40 0.54 16.35
N THR A 70 8.10 -0.15 15.25
CA THR A 70 7.94 -1.61 15.20
C THR A 70 8.59 -2.18 13.95
N ALA A 71 9.07 -3.41 14.04
CA ALA A 71 9.50 -4.15 12.87
C ALA A 71 8.29 -4.49 11.96
N PRO A 72 8.49 -4.60 10.63
CA PRO A 72 7.51 -5.22 9.74
C PRO A 72 7.05 -6.58 10.27
N GLY A 73 5.78 -6.92 10.05
CA GLY A 73 5.10 -8.10 10.59
C GLY A 73 4.46 -7.89 11.96
N THR A 74 4.74 -6.77 12.64
CA THR A 74 4.15 -6.48 13.95
C THR A 74 2.83 -5.71 13.79
N PRO A 75 1.69 -6.20 14.32
CA PRO A 75 0.42 -5.50 14.26
C PRO A 75 0.39 -4.31 15.22
N TRP A 76 -0.34 -3.28 14.82
CA TRP A 76 -0.47 -2.03 15.55
C TRP A 76 -1.93 -1.64 15.74
N GLN A 77 -2.31 -1.28 16.96
CA GLN A 77 -3.65 -0.79 17.26
C GLN A 77 -3.63 0.71 17.46
N LEU A 78 -4.43 1.44 16.68
CA LEU A 78 -4.69 2.85 16.85
C LEU A 78 -6.14 3.01 17.29
N ARG A 79 -6.35 3.37 18.56
CA ARG A 79 -7.69 3.52 19.15
C ARG A 79 -8.18 4.95 19.08
N SER A 80 -9.45 5.13 18.76
CA SER A 80 -10.16 6.40 18.73
C SER A 80 -9.47 7.42 17.83
N ALA A 81 -9.09 7.00 16.62
CA ALA A 81 -8.58 7.89 15.60
C ALA A 81 -9.74 8.72 15.04
N LYS A 82 -9.57 10.04 14.97
CA LYS A 82 -10.62 10.91 14.44
C LYS A 82 -10.81 10.63 12.95
N ALA A 83 -12.04 10.58 12.47
CA ALA A 83 -12.32 10.28 11.06
C ALA A 83 -11.70 11.28 10.05
N ASP A 84 -11.38 12.48 10.49
CA ASP A 84 -10.70 13.54 9.72
C ASP A 84 -9.18 13.59 10.00
N SER A 85 -8.62 12.60 10.69
CA SER A 85 -7.18 12.53 10.96
C SER A 85 -6.38 12.09 9.73
N VAL A 86 -5.10 12.44 9.75
CA VAL A 86 -4.10 11.99 8.78
C VAL A 86 -3.16 11.06 9.53
N LEU A 87 -3.10 9.81 9.07
CA LEU A 87 -2.10 8.86 9.53
C LEU A 87 -0.78 9.18 8.83
N HIS A 88 0.24 9.46 9.62
CA HIS A 88 1.60 9.65 9.15
C HIS A 88 2.38 8.38 9.42
N LEU A 89 2.75 7.69 8.34
CA LEU A 89 3.55 6.49 8.36
C LEU A 89 4.96 6.80 7.87
N ARG A 90 5.97 6.28 8.56
CA ARG A 90 7.38 6.43 8.15
C ARG A 90 8.09 5.10 8.21
N VAL A 91 8.99 4.91 7.24
CA VAL A 91 9.91 3.78 7.20
C VAL A 91 11.29 4.29 7.58
N TRP A 92 11.93 3.57 8.49
CA TRP A 92 13.22 3.92 9.09
C TRP A 92 14.24 2.82 8.82
N ALA A 93 15.50 3.21 8.65
CA ALA A 93 16.67 2.36 8.80
C ALA A 93 17.31 2.64 10.16
N ALA A 94 17.65 1.59 10.92
CA ALA A 94 18.50 1.67 12.10
C ALA A 94 19.26 0.35 12.30
N PRO A 95 20.41 0.30 12.99
CA PRO A 95 21.18 -0.93 13.17
C PRO A 95 20.44 -2.04 13.94
N ASP A 96 19.66 -1.63 14.93
CA ASP A 96 18.89 -2.50 15.82
C ASP A 96 17.65 -1.76 16.37
N GLU A 97 16.77 -2.49 17.03
CA GLU A 97 15.49 -1.97 17.56
C GLU A 97 15.69 -0.94 18.68
N GLU A 98 16.76 -1.09 19.48
CA GLU A 98 17.05 -0.18 20.58
C GLU A 98 17.50 1.18 20.06
N ALA A 99 18.41 1.18 19.07
CA ALA A 99 18.84 2.38 18.35
C ALA A 99 17.66 3.06 17.66
N ALA A 100 16.75 2.29 17.05
CA ALA A 100 15.55 2.85 16.41
C ALA A 100 14.65 3.63 17.40
N ARG A 101 14.59 3.18 18.65
CA ARG A 101 13.72 3.75 19.70
C ARG A 101 14.36 4.91 20.47
N THR A 102 15.64 4.79 20.80
CA THR A 102 16.29 5.67 21.78
C THR A 102 17.16 6.76 21.17
N ASP A 103 17.68 6.54 19.97
CA ASP A 103 18.66 7.42 19.36
C ASP A 103 18.18 7.92 17.99
N ALA A 104 17.56 9.10 18.00
CA ALA A 104 17.08 9.76 16.79
C ALA A 104 18.21 10.07 15.79
N ALA A 105 19.47 10.17 16.22
CA ALA A 105 20.61 10.42 15.33
C ALA A 105 21.10 9.14 14.64
N ARG A 106 20.77 7.96 15.17
CA ARG A 106 21.14 6.66 14.61
C ARG A 106 20.06 6.02 13.74
N ARG A 107 18.95 6.71 13.53
CA ARG A 107 17.90 6.27 12.60
C ARG A 107 17.77 7.24 11.43
N ARG A 108 17.52 6.70 10.25
CA ARG A 108 17.37 7.46 9.00
C ARG A 108 16.00 7.17 8.40
N VAL A 109 15.27 8.22 8.00
CA VAL A 109 14.01 8.04 7.27
C VAL A 109 14.34 7.57 5.85
N LEU A 110 13.70 6.48 5.42
CA LEU A 110 13.84 5.91 4.08
C LEU A 110 12.67 6.30 3.18
N GLY A 111 11.52 6.62 3.78
CA GLY A 111 10.34 7.09 3.09
C GLY A 111 9.23 7.42 4.06
N GLU A 112 8.32 8.29 3.63
CA GLU A 112 7.13 8.66 4.40
C GLU A 112 5.86 8.59 3.57
N LEU A 113 4.72 8.47 4.25
CA LEU A 113 3.41 8.40 3.64
C LEU A 113 2.38 9.04 4.56
N ARG A 114 1.55 9.91 4.00
CA ARG A 114 0.41 10.54 4.68
C ARG A 114 -0.89 9.95 4.13
N LEU A 115 -1.70 9.36 5.01
CA LEU A 115 -2.96 8.70 4.66
C LEU A 115 -4.11 9.37 5.41
N PRO A 116 -4.88 10.25 4.75
CA PRO A 116 -6.10 10.78 5.35
C PRO A 116 -7.11 9.64 5.56
N LEU A 117 -7.64 9.53 6.78
CA LEU A 117 -8.68 8.53 7.06
C LEU A 117 -9.96 8.76 6.26
N SER A 118 -10.28 10.02 5.97
CA SER A 118 -11.40 10.40 5.12
C SER A 118 -11.27 9.82 3.70
N ALA A 119 -10.06 9.85 3.12
CA ALA A 119 -9.78 9.27 1.82
C ALA A 119 -9.94 7.74 1.83
N LEU A 120 -9.38 7.08 2.84
CA LEU A 120 -9.51 5.62 2.99
C LEU A 120 -10.98 5.19 3.11
N ARG A 121 -11.79 5.96 3.84
CA ARG A 121 -13.24 5.72 3.94
C ARG A 121 -13.96 5.95 2.62
N ALA A 122 -13.60 6.99 1.88
CA ALA A 122 -14.21 7.31 0.59
C ALA A 122 -13.97 6.20 -0.45
N CYS A 123 -12.82 5.52 -0.39
CA CYS A 123 -12.51 4.35 -1.20
C CYS A 123 -13.29 3.08 -0.77
N GLY A 124 -14.21 3.17 0.20
CA GLY A 124 -15.02 2.03 0.66
C GLY A 124 -14.23 0.99 1.47
N LEU A 125 -13.05 1.36 1.99
CA LEU A 125 -12.06 0.44 2.57
C LEU A 125 -12.32 0.10 4.03
N SER A 126 -13.59 -0.15 4.39
CA SER A 126 -14.02 -0.27 5.79
C SER A 126 -13.47 -1.49 6.54
N MET A 127 -12.87 -2.51 5.90
CA MET A 127 -12.55 -3.74 6.65
C MET A 127 -11.22 -4.45 6.39
N LEU A 128 -10.60 -4.38 5.21
CA LEU A 128 -9.26 -4.95 5.04
C LEU A 128 -8.66 -4.45 3.74
N TYR A 129 -7.61 -3.65 3.85
CA TYR A 129 -6.91 -3.20 2.66
C TYR A 129 -5.47 -3.66 2.69
N GLN A 130 -5.12 -4.66 1.87
CA GLN A 130 -3.73 -5.04 1.63
C GLN A 130 -3.28 -4.44 0.30
N THR A 131 -2.24 -3.61 0.30
CA THR A 131 -1.75 -2.95 -0.91
C THR A 131 -0.28 -2.70 -0.86
N TRP A 132 0.31 -2.48 -2.02
CA TRP A 132 1.56 -1.73 -2.13
C TRP A 132 1.27 -0.24 -2.26
N LEU A 133 1.94 0.58 -1.45
CA LEU A 133 1.89 2.04 -1.49
C LEU A 133 3.29 2.56 -1.72
N THR A 134 3.46 3.44 -2.72
CA THR A 134 4.70 4.20 -2.90
C THR A 134 4.91 5.12 -1.70
N LEU A 135 6.18 5.25 -1.29
CA LEU A 135 6.59 6.18 -0.25
C LEU A 135 7.21 7.42 -0.90
N ASP A 136 7.00 8.55 -0.25
CA ASP A 136 7.62 9.81 -0.63
C ASP A 136 9.05 9.89 -0.11
N VAL A 137 9.88 10.64 -0.84
CA VAL A 137 11.25 10.94 -0.42
C VAL A 137 11.18 11.90 0.78
N PRO A 138 11.85 11.58 1.90
CA PRO A 138 11.80 12.43 3.09
C PRO A 138 12.32 13.84 2.79
N GLY A 139 11.59 14.85 3.25
CA GLY A 139 11.96 16.26 3.14
C GLY A 139 11.74 16.90 1.77
N LEU A 140 11.19 16.16 0.79
CA LEU A 140 10.86 16.73 -0.52
C LEU A 140 9.56 17.55 -0.49
N ASP A 141 8.57 17.10 0.30
CA ASP A 141 7.26 17.72 0.42
C ASP A 141 6.84 17.82 1.90
N GLU A 142 7.18 18.93 2.55
CA GLU A 142 6.78 19.18 3.94
C GLU A 142 5.27 19.43 4.12
N GLY A 143 4.43 19.40 3.08
CA GLY A 143 3.09 19.98 3.21
C GLY A 143 1.95 19.55 2.30
N THR A 144 2.12 18.63 1.35
CA THR A 144 0.97 18.26 0.50
C THR A 144 0.20 17.13 1.15
N GLU A 145 -0.93 17.48 1.78
CA GLU A 145 -1.92 16.49 2.18
C GLU A 145 -2.42 15.77 0.93
N VAL A 146 -2.25 14.45 0.92
CA VAL A 146 -2.63 13.58 -0.19
C VAL A 146 -4.15 13.60 -0.30
N GLY A 147 -4.70 14.05 -1.43
CA GLY A 147 -6.15 14.00 -1.66
C GLY A 147 -6.65 12.55 -1.88
N PRO A 148 -7.97 12.29 -1.81
CA PRO A 148 -8.50 10.94 -2.05
C PRO A 148 -8.06 10.29 -3.36
N GLY A 149 -8.07 11.05 -4.46
CA GLY A 149 -7.61 10.55 -5.76
C GLY A 149 -6.11 10.29 -5.83
N GLU A 150 -5.31 10.92 -4.98
CA GLU A 150 -3.87 10.72 -4.93
C GLU A 150 -3.51 9.46 -4.12
N VAL A 151 -4.29 9.12 -3.07
CA VAL A 151 -4.16 7.83 -2.38
C VAL A 151 -4.38 6.68 -3.38
N GLU A 152 -5.45 6.76 -4.18
CA GLU A 152 -5.74 5.77 -5.23
C GLU A 152 -4.61 5.71 -6.28
N ALA A 153 -4.06 6.86 -6.68
CA ALA A 153 -2.92 6.90 -7.59
C ALA A 153 -1.69 6.19 -7.01
N LYS A 154 -1.32 6.47 -5.75
CA LYS A 154 -0.20 5.80 -5.07
C LYS A 154 -0.39 4.29 -4.94
N MET A 155 -1.62 3.84 -4.73
CA MET A 155 -1.94 2.40 -4.74
C MET A 155 -1.76 1.79 -6.14
N ALA A 156 -2.27 2.45 -7.17
CA ALA A 156 -2.15 2.00 -8.56
C ALA A 156 -0.67 1.95 -9.00
N GLU A 157 0.12 2.91 -8.55
CA GLU A 157 1.54 3.08 -8.87
C GLU A 157 2.45 2.11 -8.10
N GLY A 158 2.13 1.79 -6.83
CA GLY A 158 2.99 0.96 -5.96
C GLY A 158 3.41 -0.39 -6.56
N SER A 159 2.53 -0.99 -7.37
CA SER A 159 2.82 -2.25 -8.07
C SER A 159 3.75 -2.12 -9.28
N ARG A 160 3.88 -0.92 -9.86
CA ARG A 160 4.56 -0.68 -11.15
C ARG A 160 6.02 -0.22 -10.99
N HIS A 161 6.34 0.53 -9.93
CA HIS A 161 7.66 1.12 -9.73
C HIS A 161 8.51 0.26 -8.79
N LEU A 162 9.42 -0.52 -9.35
CA LEU A 162 10.15 -1.58 -8.61
C LEU A 162 11.22 -1.01 -7.68
N TYR A 163 11.89 0.05 -8.14
CA TYR A 163 13.01 0.68 -7.43
C TYR A 163 12.56 1.83 -6.53
N GLN A 164 11.27 2.21 -6.57
CA GLN A 164 10.75 3.22 -5.67
C GLN A 164 10.48 2.59 -4.30
N PRO A 165 10.87 3.26 -3.20
CA PRO A 165 10.49 2.87 -1.85
C PRO A 165 8.99 2.64 -1.74
N LYS A 166 8.59 1.50 -1.18
CA LYS A 166 7.18 1.14 -1.04
C LYS A 166 6.91 0.23 0.13
N LEU A 167 5.66 0.26 0.60
CA LEU A 167 5.20 -0.51 1.75
C LEU A 167 3.99 -1.38 1.39
N CYS A 168 4.02 -2.63 1.86
CA CYS A 168 2.88 -3.51 1.89
C CYS A 168 2.12 -3.32 3.20
N LEU A 169 0.95 -2.69 3.15
CA LEU A 169 0.17 -2.32 4.33
C LEU A 169 -1.18 -3.02 4.36
N SER A 170 -1.55 -3.53 5.53
CA SER A 170 -2.91 -3.93 5.89
C SER A 170 -3.54 -2.93 6.86
N LEU A 171 -4.71 -2.41 6.50
CA LEU A 171 -5.54 -1.54 7.35
C LEU A 171 -6.89 -2.21 7.59
N CYS A 172 -7.31 -2.35 8.84
CA CYS A 172 -8.56 -3.00 9.23
C CYS A 172 -9.24 -2.20 10.36
N GLN A 173 -10.56 -2.01 10.27
CA GLN A 173 -11.33 -1.39 11.35
C GLN A 173 -11.58 -2.40 12.47
N MET A 174 -11.29 -2.07 13.72
CA MET A 174 -11.32 -3.05 14.81
C MET A 174 -12.73 -3.50 15.23
N ASP A 175 -13.76 -2.69 14.98
CA ASP A 175 -15.16 -3.12 15.18
C ASP A 175 -15.55 -4.30 14.26
N SER A 176 -14.85 -4.46 13.13
CA SER A 176 -14.94 -5.64 12.28
C SER A 176 -14.02 -6.79 12.70
N ALA A 177 -13.02 -6.51 13.55
CA ALA A 177 -12.10 -7.52 14.03
C ALA A 177 -12.68 -8.24 15.25
N SER A 178 -12.62 -9.57 15.26
CA SER A 178 -12.99 -10.33 16.47
C SER A 178 -12.08 -9.95 17.65
N SER A 179 -12.53 -10.20 18.88
CA SER A 179 -11.73 -9.99 20.11
C SER A 179 -10.37 -10.72 20.11
N THR A 180 -10.18 -11.68 19.20
CA THR A 180 -8.93 -12.42 19.01
C THR A 180 -7.90 -11.70 18.13
N GLY A 181 -8.24 -10.52 17.59
CA GLY A 181 -7.40 -9.81 16.60
C GLY A 181 -7.33 -10.49 15.24
N LYS A 182 -8.03 -11.61 15.06
CA LYS A 182 -8.24 -12.24 13.75
C LYS A 182 -9.38 -11.54 13.05
N ILE A 183 -9.13 -11.16 11.80
CA ILE A 183 -10.15 -10.72 10.86
C ILE A 183 -10.92 -11.98 10.46
N ALA A 184 -12.02 -12.22 11.15
CA ALA A 184 -12.96 -13.24 10.70
C ALA A 184 -13.73 -12.62 9.55
N LEU A 185 -13.55 -13.13 8.33
CA LEU A 185 -14.53 -12.92 7.26
C LEU A 185 -15.85 -13.48 7.78
N SER A 186 -16.70 -12.60 8.30
CA SER A 186 -18.01 -13.01 8.77
C SER A 186 -18.82 -13.38 7.55
N LEU A 187 -19.07 -14.68 7.35
CA LEU A 187 -19.98 -15.15 6.31
C LEU A 187 -21.38 -14.58 6.49
N ASP A 188 -21.72 -14.15 7.72
CA ASP A 188 -22.98 -13.55 8.09
C ASP A 188 -23.00 -12.02 7.92
N ALA A 189 -21.90 -11.40 7.44
CA ALA A 189 -21.91 -9.98 7.10
C ALA A 189 -22.90 -9.71 5.95
N PRO A 190 -23.55 -8.53 5.92
CA PRO A 190 -24.38 -8.10 4.79
C PRO A 190 -23.67 -8.22 3.44
N ASP A 191 -24.42 -8.49 2.36
CA ASP A 191 -23.86 -8.76 1.03
C ASP A 191 -22.96 -7.64 0.51
N ASP A 192 -23.35 -6.39 0.72
CA ASP A 192 -22.57 -5.20 0.37
C ASP A 192 -21.21 -5.15 1.10
N VAL A 193 -21.20 -5.48 2.39
CA VAL A 193 -19.97 -5.57 3.19
C VAL A 193 -19.07 -6.70 2.69
N ARG A 194 -19.62 -7.88 2.41
CA ARG A 194 -18.86 -9.01 1.87
C ARG A 194 -18.26 -8.67 0.52
N VAL A 195 -19.03 -8.08 -0.39
CA VAL A 195 -18.57 -7.67 -1.72
C VAL A 195 -17.42 -6.64 -1.60
N ALA A 196 -17.55 -5.65 -0.71
CA ALA A 196 -16.50 -4.68 -0.46
C ALA A 196 -15.20 -5.35 0.04
N GLN A 197 -15.30 -6.25 1.03
CA GLN A 197 -14.16 -7.02 1.54
C GLN A 197 -13.47 -7.88 0.47
N TRP A 198 -14.26 -8.61 -0.32
CA TRP A 198 -13.74 -9.47 -1.39
C TRP A 198 -13.05 -8.66 -2.48
N SER A 199 -13.59 -7.50 -2.86
CA SER A 199 -12.98 -6.64 -3.88
C SER A 199 -11.60 -6.13 -3.46
N ALA A 200 -11.43 -5.74 -2.19
CA ALA A 200 -10.15 -5.30 -1.65
C ALA A 200 -9.14 -6.45 -1.57
N LEU A 201 -9.57 -7.64 -1.13
CA LEU A 201 -8.75 -8.84 -1.11
C LEU A 201 -8.29 -9.28 -2.51
N LEU A 202 -9.20 -9.28 -3.48
CA LEU A 202 -8.87 -9.61 -4.87
C LEU A 202 -7.90 -8.59 -5.47
N SER A 203 -8.11 -7.29 -5.21
CA SER A 203 -7.21 -6.22 -5.64
C SER A 203 -5.80 -6.40 -5.06
N SER A 204 -5.70 -6.71 -3.76
CA SER A 204 -4.44 -7.07 -3.11
C SER A 204 -3.75 -8.25 -3.80
N GLN A 205 -4.49 -9.34 -4.02
CA GLN A 205 -3.96 -10.54 -4.65
C GLN A 205 -3.45 -10.25 -6.07
N MET A 206 -4.19 -9.46 -6.85
CA MET A 206 -3.77 -9.04 -8.19
C MET A 206 -2.49 -8.18 -8.15
N GLN A 207 -2.38 -7.25 -7.20
CA GLN A 207 -1.15 -6.45 -7.03
C GLN A 207 0.04 -7.34 -6.68
N HIS A 208 -0.15 -8.30 -5.78
CA HIS A 208 0.91 -9.23 -5.38
C HIS A 208 1.36 -10.12 -6.55
N GLN A 209 0.42 -10.68 -7.31
CA GLN A 209 0.72 -11.46 -8.52
C GLN A 209 1.47 -10.63 -9.58
N THR A 210 1.03 -9.39 -9.79
CA THR A 210 1.68 -8.46 -10.73
C THR A 210 3.12 -8.22 -10.29
N MET A 211 3.34 -7.86 -9.03
CA MET A 211 4.66 -7.59 -8.52
C MET A 211 5.58 -8.82 -8.57
N SER A 212 5.08 -10.00 -8.18
CA SER A 212 5.84 -11.26 -8.26
C SER A 212 6.24 -11.59 -9.71
N SER A 213 5.34 -11.37 -10.67
CA SER A 213 5.63 -11.56 -12.09
C SER A 213 6.70 -10.59 -12.60
N VAL A 214 6.63 -9.33 -12.18
CA VAL A 214 7.59 -8.30 -12.57
C VAL A 214 8.98 -8.59 -11.97
N MET A 215 9.06 -8.95 -10.69
CA MET A 215 10.31 -9.33 -10.02
C MET A 215 10.95 -10.56 -10.67
N HIS A 216 10.15 -11.58 -11.00
CA HIS A 216 10.65 -12.76 -11.70
C HIS A 216 11.27 -12.42 -13.06
N ARG A 217 10.63 -11.54 -13.83
CA ARG A 217 11.17 -11.07 -15.13
C ARG A 217 12.48 -10.29 -14.97
N GLN A 218 12.63 -9.49 -13.93
CA GLN A 218 13.89 -8.78 -13.66
C GLN A 218 15.01 -9.75 -13.31
N SER A 219 14.75 -10.70 -12.41
CA SER A 219 15.74 -11.72 -12.04
C SER A 219 16.23 -12.52 -13.26
N LEU A 220 15.33 -12.85 -14.19
CA LEU A 220 15.71 -13.50 -15.45
C LEU A 220 16.62 -12.62 -16.33
N LYS A 221 16.37 -11.31 -16.40
CA LYS A 221 17.23 -10.38 -17.17
C LYS A 221 18.63 -10.30 -16.59
N GLU A 222 18.74 -10.13 -15.27
CA GLU A 222 20.02 -10.06 -14.57
C GLU A 222 20.84 -11.35 -14.76
N GLN A 223 20.17 -12.52 -14.72
CA GLN A 223 20.83 -13.81 -14.99
C GLN A 223 21.35 -13.95 -16.44
N VAL A 224 20.67 -13.32 -17.41
CA VAL A 224 21.11 -13.33 -18.81
C VAL A 224 22.31 -12.40 -19.01
N GLU A 225 22.29 -11.21 -18.41
CA GLU A 225 23.38 -10.23 -18.48
C GLU A 225 24.67 -10.80 -17.87
N VAL A 226 24.59 -11.42 -16.67
CA VAL A 226 25.76 -12.06 -16.03
C VAL A 226 26.34 -13.22 -16.87
N LYS A 227 25.49 -13.96 -17.60
CA LYS A 227 25.98 -15.02 -18.51
C LYS A 227 26.70 -14.43 -19.73
N HIS A 228 26.22 -13.30 -20.24
CA HIS A 228 26.82 -12.65 -21.40
C HIS A 228 28.21 -12.08 -21.07
N ASP A 229 28.37 -11.46 -19.89
CA ASP A 229 29.66 -10.90 -19.45
C ASP A 229 30.71 -12.01 -19.22
N ASN A 230 30.31 -13.11 -18.59
CA ASN A 230 31.19 -14.27 -18.39
C ASN A 230 31.57 -14.97 -19.72
N GLY A 231 30.66 -14.99 -20.70
CA GLY A 231 30.93 -15.57 -22.02
C GLY A 231 31.90 -14.73 -22.86
N ALA A 232 31.85 -13.40 -22.75
CA ALA A 232 32.76 -12.50 -23.45
C ALA A 232 34.20 -12.56 -22.91
N GLN A 233 34.37 -12.67 -21.58
CA GLN A 233 35.70 -12.80 -20.96
C GLN A 233 36.34 -14.17 -21.20
N GLY A 234 35.55 -15.25 -21.28
CA GLY A 234 36.06 -16.59 -21.56
C GLY A 234 36.68 -16.76 -22.95
N ASN A 235 36.27 -15.93 -23.93
CA ASN A 235 36.72 -16.04 -25.32
C ASN A 235 37.95 -15.19 -25.67
N MET A 236 38.35 -14.25 -24.81
CA MET A 236 39.58 -13.45 -25.00
C MET A 236 40.84 -14.16 -24.46
N ASN A 237 40.71 -15.08 -23.49
CA ASN A 237 41.86 -15.80 -22.94
C ASN A 237 42.31 -17.02 -23.77
N SER A 238 41.46 -17.51 -24.68
CA SER A 238 41.78 -18.67 -25.54
C SER A 238 42.69 -18.33 -26.75
N ASN A 239 42.88 -17.05 -27.08
CA ASN A 239 43.76 -16.64 -28.19
C ASN A 239 45.17 -16.18 -27.77
N ALA A 240 45.45 -16.00 -26.48
CA ALA A 240 46.77 -15.60 -26.00
C ALA A 240 47.76 -16.78 -25.84
N ALA A 241 47.27 -18.03 -25.80
CA ALA A 241 48.10 -19.22 -25.59
C ALA A 241 48.65 -19.87 -26.88
N LEU A 242 48.29 -19.36 -28.07
CA LEU A 242 48.67 -19.97 -29.36
C LEU A 242 49.84 -19.29 -30.09
N ASN A 243 50.46 -18.25 -29.50
CA ASN A 243 51.52 -17.47 -30.16
C ASN A 243 52.89 -17.51 -29.45
N SER A 244 53.16 -18.46 -28.54
CA SER A 244 54.47 -18.55 -27.86
C SER A 244 55.35 -19.73 -28.29
N GLU A 245 55.05 -20.38 -29.41
CA GLU A 245 55.88 -21.46 -29.97
C GLU A 245 56.42 -21.09 -31.35
N TRP A 246 57.27 -20.05 -31.45
CA TRP A 246 58.23 -19.87 -32.54
C TRP A 246 59.48 -19.13 -32.05
#